data_AF-A0A2P5L5Q7-F1
#
_entry.id   AF-A0A2P5L5Q7-F1
#
_cell.length_a   1.000
_cell.length_b   1.000
_cell.length_c   1.000
_cell.angle_alpha   90.00
_cell.angle_beta   90.00
_cell.angle_gamma   90.00
#
_symmetry.space_group_name_H-M   'P 1'
#
loop_
_entity.id
_entity.type
_entity.pdbx_description
1 polymer ?
#
loop_
_entity_poly.entity_id
_entity_poly.type
_entity_poly.pdbx_seq_one_letter_code
_entity_poly.pdbx_strand_id
1 'polypeptide(L)'
;MTIIEKIELGLIPALATLTGTWSALLPTQIGLGRLCLLVSALLLGQSLIRDLVLLARNRPLAGNSQQPAMRCLCLESTIGSSGIVAGALVLGLGLDYPIDMPFWLWSIVTAAVLTFGFVIKDYVLQWRPFGFYRDKDHINIVVKW
;
A
#
# COMPACT_ATOMS: atom_id res chain seq x y z
N MET A 1 -17.25 -5.75 -10.81
CA MET A 1 -15.85 -5.35 -10.98
C MET A 1 -15.81 -4.07 -11.79
N THR A 2 -15.40 -2.95 -11.20
CA THR A 2 -15.39 -1.62 -11.85
C THR A 2 -14.27 -1.53 -12.88
N ILE A 3 -14.32 -0.54 -13.79
CA ILE A 3 -13.24 -0.31 -14.77
C ILE A 3 -11.91 -0.02 -14.04
N ILE A 4 -11.97 0.70 -12.92
CA ILE A 4 -10.80 1.03 -12.09
C ILE A 4 -10.18 -0.24 -11.52
N GLU A 5 -10.99 -1.14 -10.97
CA GLU A 5 -10.50 -2.42 -10.43
C GLU A 5 -9.82 -3.28 -11.51
N LYS A 6 -10.32 -3.24 -12.75
CA LYS A 6 -9.68 -3.94 -13.88
C LYS A 6 -8.33 -3.33 -14.25
N ILE A 7 -8.25 -2.00 -14.24
CA ILE A 7 -6.99 -1.29 -14.50
C ILE A 7 -5.97 -1.59 -13.40
N GLU A 8 -6.36 -1.50 -12.14
CA GLU A 8 -5.50 -1.84 -11.00
C GLU A 8 -5.01 -3.29 -11.10
N LEU A 9 -5.91 -4.24 -11.36
CA LEU A 9 -5.55 -5.65 -11.50
C LEU A 9 -4.61 -5.88 -12.69
N GLY A 10 -4.77 -5.14 -13.79
CA GLY A 10 -3.86 -5.18 -14.94
C GLY A 10 -2.52 -4.50 -14.68
N LEU A 11 -2.47 -3.51 -13.78
CA LEU A 11 -1.24 -2.79 -13.42
C LEU A 11 -0.30 -3.66 -12.57
N ILE A 12 -0.84 -4.59 -11.76
CA ILE A 12 -0.05 -5.52 -10.94
C ILE A 12 0.94 -6.35 -11.78
N PRO A 13 0.51 -7.16 -12.78
CA PRO A 13 1.44 -7.93 -13.58
C PRO A 13 2.35 -7.04 -14.43
N ALA A 14 1.88 -5.86 -14.88
CA ALA A 14 2.71 -4.93 -15.63
C ALA A 14 3.87 -4.36 -14.80
N LEU A 15 3.63 -3.98 -13.54
CA LEU A 15 4.68 -3.51 -12.63
C LEU A 15 5.59 -4.67 -12.18
N ALA A 16 5.05 -5.86 -11.99
CA ALA A 16 5.84 -7.05 -11.65
C ALA A 16 6.80 -7.47 -12.77
N THR A 17 6.36 -7.40 -14.04
CA THR A 17 7.24 -7.68 -15.19
C THR A 17 8.27 -6.56 -15.37
N LEU A 18 7.85 -5.30 -15.22
CA LEU A 18 8.75 -4.14 -15.32
C LEU A 18 9.87 -4.20 -14.28
N THR A 19 9.54 -4.49 -13.02
CA THR A 19 10.54 -4.71 -11.95
C THR A 19 11.47 -5.89 -12.25
N GLY A 20 10.96 -6.93 -12.90
CA GLY A 20 11.79 -8.05 -13.40
C GLY A 20 12.77 -7.64 -14.48
N THR A 21 12.32 -6.83 -15.45
CA THR A 21 13.22 -6.32 -16.51
C THR A 21 14.28 -5.36 -15.98
N TRP A 22 13.98 -4.63 -14.90
CA TRP A 22 14.94 -3.76 -14.21
C TRP A 22 15.71 -4.46 -13.09
N SER A 23 15.54 -5.77 -12.91
CA SER A 23 16.24 -6.51 -11.85
C SER A 23 17.77 -6.40 -11.93
N ALA A 24 18.33 -6.19 -13.14
CA ALA A 24 19.76 -5.97 -13.34
C ALA A 24 20.28 -4.66 -12.69
N LEU A 25 19.39 -3.69 -12.44
CA LEU A 25 19.70 -2.43 -11.75
C LEU A 25 19.44 -2.52 -10.24
N LEU A 26 18.75 -3.57 -9.79
CA LEU A 26 18.42 -3.79 -8.38
C LEU A 26 19.55 -4.56 -7.69
N PRO A 27 19.78 -4.32 -6.39
CA PRO A 27 20.81 -5.02 -5.66
C PRO A 27 20.47 -6.51 -5.54
N THR A 28 21.47 -7.36 -5.75
CA THR A 28 21.38 -8.81 -5.55
C THR A 28 21.34 -9.20 -4.08
N GLN A 29 21.81 -8.32 -3.20
CA GLN A 29 21.72 -8.44 -1.75
C GLN A 29 21.10 -7.19 -1.16
N ILE A 30 20.06 -7.38 -0.38
CA ILE A 30 19.41 -6.27 0.33
C ILE A 30 19.21 -6.66 1.79
N GLY A 31 19.45 -5.71 2.68
CA GLY A 31 19.16 -5.90 4.10
C GLY A 31 17.65 -5.99 4.37
N LEU A 32 17.27 -6.82 5.33
CA LEU A 32 15.88 -7.03 5.76
C LEU A 32 15.15 -5.72 6.06
N GLY A 33 15.80 -4.80 6.76
CA GLY A 33 15.22 -3.50 7.12
C GLY A 33 14.96 -2.64 5.88
N ARG A 34 15.89 -2.61 4.93
CA ARG A 34 15.73 -1.92 3.63
C ARG A 34 14.61 -2.53 2.80
N LEU A 35 14.55 -3.87 2.74
CA LEU A 35 13.49 -4.58 2.04
C LEU A 35 12.12 -4.26 2.65
N CYS A 36 12.01 -4.29 3.98
CA CYS A 36 10.79 -3.94 4.70
C CYS A 36 10.34 -2.49 4.40
N LEU A 37 11.27 -1.54 4.38
CA LEU A 37 10.98 -0.16 3.99
C LEU A 37 10.49 -0.05 2.55
N LEU A 38 11.16 -0.71 1.59
CA LEU A 38 10.77 -0.68 0.18
C LEU A 38 9.38 -1.27 -0.04
N VAL A 39 9.08 -2.42 0.57
CA VAL A 39 7.76 -3.07 0.51
C VAL A 39 6.69 -2.17 1.10
N SER A 40 6.96 -1.56 2.25
CA SER A 40 6.02 -0.66 2.92
C SER A 40 5.79 0.62 2.11
N ALA A 41 6.85 1.19 1.52
CA ALA A 41 6.76 2.34 0.65
C ALA A 41 5.99 2.03 -0.64
N LEU A 42 6.16 0.84 -1.22
CA LEU A 42 5.41 0.39 -2.38
C LEU A 42 3.91 0.26 -2.06
N LEU A 43 3.57 -0.35 -0.92
CA LEU A 43 2.20 -0.47 -0.44
C LEU A 43 1.54 0.91 -0.21
N LEU A 44 2.24 1.82 0.49
CA LEU A 44 1.75 3.17 0.72
C LEU A 44 1.65 3.98 -0.59
N GLY A 45 2.60 3.82 -1.51
CA GLY A 45 2.59 4.48 -2.81
C GLY A 45 1.38 4.06 -3.65
N GLN A 46 1.04 2.77 -3.65
CA GLN A 46 -0.17 2.26 -4.28
C GLN A 46 -1.42 2.92 -3.68
N SER A 47 -1.52 2.97 -2.35
CA SER A 47 -2.63 3.63 -1.63
C SER A 47 -2.77 5.10 -2.01
N LEU A 48 -1.64 5.82 -2.07
CA LEU A 48 -1.60 7.25 -2.34
C LEU A 48 -2.02 7.57 -3.77
N ILE A 49 -1.54 6.82 -4.76
CA ILE A 49 -1.93 7.00 -6.16
C ILE A 49 -3.43 6.83 -6.30
N ARG A 50 -4.01 5.79 -5.66
CA ARG A 50 -5.46 5.57 -5.67
C ARG A 50 -6.20 6.74 -5.04
N ASP A 51 -5.79 7.18 -3.87
CA ASP A 51 -6.44 8.28 -3.14
C ASP A 51 -6.37 9.60 -3.95
N LEU A 52 -5.24 9.87 -4.61
CA LEU A 52 -5.09 11.02 -5.51
C LEU A 52 -6.00 10.92 -6.74
N VAL A 53 -6.16 9.73 -7.33
CA VAL A 53 -7.07 9.51 -8.47
C VAL A 53 -8.53 9.73 -8.05
N LEU A 54 -8.92 9.21 -6.88
CA LEU A 54 -10.26 9.42 -6.32
C LEU A 54 -10.51 10.91 -6.03
N LEU A 55 -9.54 11.59 -5.41
CA LEU A 55 -9.62 13.02 -5.12
C LEU A 55 -9.70 13.88 -6.39
N ALA A 56 -8.92 13.53 -7.43
CA ALA A 56 -8.93 14.22 -8.71
C ALA A 56 -10.26 14.04 -9.45
N ARG A 57 -10.93 12.88 -9.29
CA ARG A 57 -12.25 12.62 -9.86
C ARG A 57 -13.40 13.27 -9.07
N ASN A 58 -13.25 13.43 -7.76
CA ASN A 58 -14.35 13.82 -6.85
C ASN A 58 -14.28 15.28 -6.33
N ARG A 59 -13.95 16.27 -7.18
CA ARG A 59 -14.18 17.70 -6.83
C ARG A 59 -15.55 18.19 -7.31
N PRO A 60 -16.39 18.85 -6.48
CA PRO A 60 -16.67 18.69 -5.06
C PRO A 60 -18.09 18.10 -4.86
N LEU A 61 -18.22 16.93 -4.23
CA LEU A 61 -19.47 16.58 -3.55
C LEU A 61 -19.39 17.13 -2.12
N ALA A 62 -19.42 18.46 -2.01
CA ALA A 62 -19.84 19.13 -0.79
C ALA A 62 -21.35 18.88 -0.64
N GLY A 63 -21.69 17.66 -0.23
CA GLY A 63 -23.05 17.16 -0.34
C GLY A 63 -23.23 15.88 0.44
N ASN A 64 -23.34 16.05 1.76
CA ASN A 64 -24.29 15.27 2.56
C ASN A 64 -23.90 13.83 2.95
N SER A 65 -22.76 13.65 3.61
CA SER A 65 -22.59 12.53 4.54
C SER A 65 -21.91 13.01 5.83
N GLN A 66 -22.68 13.77 6.62
CA GLN A 66 -22.47 13.84 8.06
C GLN A 66 -22.78 12.46 8.68
N GLN A 67 -21.96 11.45 8.40
CA GLN A 67 -21.88 10.33 9.33
C GLN A 67 -20.97 10.76 10.49
N PRO A 68 -21.32 10.42 11.74
CA PRO A 68 -20.50 10.76 12.90
C PRO A 68 -19.08 10.27 12.63
N ALA A 69 -18.09 11.13 12.91
CA ALA A 69 -16.67 10.87 12.70
C ALA A 69 -16.19 9.69 13.56
N MET A 70 -16.57 8.47 13.17
CA MET A 70 -15.98 7.25 13.68
C MET A 70 -14.52 7.28 13.24
N ARG A 71 -13.61 7.12 14.19
CA ARG A 71 -12.18 7.01 13.92
C ARG A 71 -11.92 5.69 13.20
N CYS A 72 -12.05 5.73 11.90
CA CYS A 72 -11.73 4.66 10.97
C CYS A 72 -10.29 4.86 10.49
N LEU A 73 -9.49 3.80 10.53
CA LEU A 73 -8.13 3.81 10.01
C LEU A 73 -8.06 2.80 8.87
N CYS A 74 -7.57 3.23 7.70
CA CYS A 74 -7.41 2.33 6.57
C CYS A 74 -6.40 1.25 6.91
N LEU A 75 -6.76 -0.01 6.69
CA LEU A 75 -5.89 -1.14 7.03
C LEU A 75 -4.56 -1.04 6.26
N GLU A 76 -4.62 -0.61 5.00
CA GLU A 76 -3.47 -0.40 4.13
C GLU A 76 -2.47 0.62 4.70
N SER A 77 -2.95 1.79 5.13
CA SER A 77 -2.09 2.82 5.73
C SER A 77 -1.53 2.36 7.08
N THR A 78 -2.31 1.61 7.86
CA THR A 78 -1.86 1.02 9.13
C THR A 78 -0.73 0.02 8.91
N ILE A 79 -0.92 -0.93 7.99
CA ILE A 79 0.08 -1.94 7.68
C ILE A 79 1.32 -1.28 7.09
N GLY A 80 1.15 -0.38 6.11
CA GLY A 80 2.26 0.35 5.49
C GLY A 80 3.05 1.19 6.49
N SER A 81 2.40 1.98 7.33
CA SER A 81 3.08 2.80 8.36
C SER A 81 3.77 1.93 9.41
N SER A 82 3.13 0.86 9.88
CA SER A 82 3.75 -0.08 10.82
C SER A 82 5.00 -0.75 10.22
N GLY A 83 4.97 -1.08 8.93
CA GLY A 83 6.11 -1.62 8.21
C GLY A 83 7.25 -0.61 8.04
N ILE A 84 6.94 0.68 7.80
CA ILE A 84 7.95 1.74 7.81
C ILE A 84 8.62 1.86 9.18
N VAL A 85 7.83 1.87 10.27
CA VAL A 85 8.36 1.94 11.64
C VAL A 85 9.22 0.71 11.95
N ALA A 86 8.75 -0.49 11.62
CA ALA A 86 9.49 -1.73 11.83
C ALA A 86 10.81 -1.76 11.02
N GLY A 87 10.78 -1.40 9.74
CA GLY A 87 11.97 -1.33 8.90
C GLY A 87 12.98 -0.29 9.40
N ALA A 88 12.51 0.89 9.83
CA ALA A 88 13.35 1.93 10.41
C ALA A 88 14.00 1.47 11.74
N LEU A 89 13.25 0.77 12.60
CA LEU A 89 13.79 0.20 13.83
C LEU A 89 14.85 -0.87 13.55
N VAL A 90 14.61 -1.78 12.61
CA VAL A 90 15.59 -2.81 12.22
C VAL A 90 16.89 -2.18 11.72
N LEU A 91 16.78 -1.14 10.89
CA LEU A 91 17.96 -0.40 10.40
C LEU A 91 18.66 0.38 11.51
N GLY A 92 17.90 1.08 12.37
CA GLY A 92 18.45 1.89 13.46
C GLY A 92 19.13 1.06 14.54
N LEU A 93 18.68 -0.18 14.78
CA LEU A 93 19.28 -1.13 15.71
C LEU A 93 20.45 -1.93 15.10
N GLY A 94 20.75 -1.75 13.81
CA GLY A 94 21.81 -2.50 13.14
C GLY A 94 21.51 -3.99 12.96
N LEU A 95 20.23 -4.38 13.01
CA LEU A 95 19.76 -5.76 12.82
C LEU A 95 19.51 -6.09 11.34
N ASP A 96 20.19 -5.39 10.43
CA ASP A 96 19.96 -5.47 8.99
C ASP A 96 20.67 -6.70 8.40
N TYR A 97 19.99 -7.84 8.45
CA TYR A 97 20.50 -9.09 7.88
C TYR A 97 20.42 -9.07 6.36
N PRO A 98 21.51 -9.39 5.64
CA PRO A 98 21.47 -9.46 4.18
C PRO A 98 20.63 -10.65 3.72
N ILE A 99 19.76 -10.39 2.74
CA ILE A 99 18.93 -11.39 2.07
C ILE A 99 19.35 -11.41 0.61
N ASP A 100 19.69 -12.60 0.11
CA ASP A 100 19.95 -12.81 -1.31
C ASP A 100 18.63 -12.69 -2.10
N MET A 101 18.60 -11.75 -3.02
CA MET A 101 17.47 -11.45 -3.89
C MET A 101 17.82 -11.83 -5.34
N PRO A 102 17.53 -13.08 -5.78
CA PRO A 102 17.71 -13.43 -7.18
C PRO A 102 16.77 -12.59 -8.07
N PHE A 103 17.13 -12.45 -9.35
CA PHE A 103 16.48 -11.54 -10.29
C PHE A 103 14.94 -11.69 -10.34
N TRP A 104 14.42 -12.91 -10.24
CA TRP A 104 12.99 -13.21 -10.28
C TRP A 104 12.26 -12.87 -8.98
N LEU A 105 12.97 -12.83 -7.84
CA LEU A 105 12.35 -12.59 -6.54
C LEU A 105 11.85 -11.15 -6.41
N TRP A 106 12.51 -10.19 -7.06
CA TRP A 106 12.03 -8.80 -7.16
C TRP A 106 10.65 -8.69 -7.80
N SER A 107 10.42 -9.42 -8.90
CA SER A 107 9.10 -9.50 -9.54
C SER A 107 8.06 -10.13 -8.63
N ILE A 108 8.41 -11.23 -7.95
CA ILE A 108 7.48 -11.93 -7.05
C ILE A 108 7.11 -11.06 -5.85
N VAL A 109 8.09 -10.43 -5.21
CA VAL A 109 7.86 -9.52 -4.08
C VAL A 109 6.99 -8.35 -4.51
N THR A 110 7.29 -7.73 -5.66
CA THR A 110 6.48 -6.64 -6.20
C THR A 110 5.04 -7.09 -6.46
N ALA A 111 4.85 -8.23 -7.13
CA ALA A 111 3.53 -8.80 -7.40
C ALA A 111 2.77 -9.12 -6.10
N ALA A 112 3.44 -9.73 -5.12
CA ALA A 112 2.86 -10.10 -3.84
C ALA A 112 2.40 -8.86 -3.06
N VAL A 113 3.24 -7.82 -2.99
CA VAL A 113 2.91 -6.57 -2.28
C VAL A 113 1.75 -5.85 -2.95
N LEU A 114 1.76 -5.71 -4.27
CA LEU A 114 0.68 -5.02 -4.99
C LEU A 114 -0.64 -5.78 -4.96
N THR A 115 -0.57 -7.12 -5.03
CA THR A 115 -1.75 -8.00 -4.89
C THR A 115 -2.30 -7.92 -3.47
N PHE A 116 -1.42 -7.97 -2.48
CA PHE A 116 -1.81 -7.83 -1.08
C PHE A 116 -2.49 -6.47 -0.84
N GLY A 117 -1.86 -5.38 -1.30
CA GLY A 117 -2.42 -4.03 -1.29
C GLY A 117 -3.81 -3.99 -1.91
N PHE A 118 -3.98 -4.59 -3.10
CA PHE A 118 -5.28 -4.68 -3.78
C PHE A 118 -6.34 -5.47 -3.00
N VAL A 119 -5.96 -6.53 -2.29
CA VAL A 119 -6.90 -7.34 -1.48
C VAL A 119 -7.32 -6.60 -0.22
N ILE A 120 -6.39 -5.97 0.48
CA ILE A 120 -6.67 -5.26 1.74
C ILE A 120 -7.28 -3.86 1.53
N LYS A 121 -7.33 -3.41 0.29
CA LYS A 121 -7.65 -2.04 -0.11
C LYS A 121 -9.02 -1.55 0.35
N ASP A 122 -9.98 -2.45 0.52
CA ASP A 122 -11.36 -2.15 0.94
C ASP A 122 -11.55 -2.35 2.46
N TYR A 123 -10.51 -2.73 3.21
CA TYR A 123 -10.62 -3.04 4.62
C TYR A 123 -10.30 -1.83 5.48
N VAL A 124 -11.20 -1.56 6.42
CA VAL A 124 -11.09 -0.47 7.38
C VAL A 124 -11.12 -1.06 8.78
N LEU A 125 -10.27 -0.50 9.64
CA LEU A 125 -10.19 -0.85 11.05
C LEU A 125 -10.93 0.22 11.85
N GLN A 126 -12.05 -0.18 12.46
CA GLN A 126 -12.84 0.69 13.32
C GLN A 126 -12.31 0.59 14.76
N TRP A 127 -12.03 1.73 15.39
CA TRP A 127 -11.48 1.75 16.76
C TRP A 127 -12.53 1.55 17.87
N ARG A 128 -13.80 1.94 17.63
CA ARG A 128 -14.91 1.81 18.58
C ARG A 128 -16.25 1.59 17.89
N PRO A 129 -16.92 0.43 18.08
CA PRO A 129 -16.36 -0.83 18.61
C PRO A 129 -15.21 -1.36 17.74
N PHE A 130 -14.31 -2.16 18.30
CA PHE A 130 -13.21 -2.75 17.53
C PHE A 130 -13.79 -3.70 16.49
N GLY A 131 -13.60 -3.39 15.21
CA GLY A 131 -14.25 -4.12 14.13
C GLY A 131 -13.49 -4.01 12.82
N PHE A 132 -13.50 -5.10 12.06
CA PHE A 132 -13.04 -5.12 10.67
C PHE A 132 -14.26 -5.00 9.78
N TYR A 133 -14.31 -3.94 8.98
CA TYR A 133 -15.40 -3.72 8.04
C TYR A 133 -14.84 -3.54 6.63
N ARG A 134 -15.60 -3.99 5.64
CA ARG A 134 -15.28 -3.76 4.23
C ARG A 134 -16.07 -2.57 3.74
N ASP A 135 -15.37 -1.50 3.38
CA ASP A 135 -15.94 -0.29 2.79
C ASP A 135 -15.25 0.00 1.45
N LYS A 136 -16.02 -0.02 0.36
CA LYS A 136 -15.50 0.07 -1.01
C LYS A 136 -15.18 1.50 -1.45
N ASP A 137 -15.75 2.51 -0.79
CA ASP A 137 -15.64 3.92 -1.19
C ASP A 137 -15.02 4.80 -0.08
N HIS A 138 -14.25 4.20 0.83
CA HIS A 138 -13.61 4.96 1.89
C HIS A 138 -12.43 5.78 1.35
N ILE A 139 -12.39 7.06 1.71
CA ILE A 139 -11.31 7.99 1.34
C ILE A 139 -10.41 8.18 2.57
N ASN A 140 -9.11 7.89 2.44
CA ASN A 140 -8.13 8.02 3.52
C ASN A 140 -7.79 9.49 3.85
N ILE A 141 -7.95 10.40 2.88
CA ILE A 141 -7.63 11.83 3.01
C ILE A 141 -8.92 12.65 3.14
N VAL A 142 -9.25 13.04 4.39
CA VAL A 142 -10.29 14.05 4.64
C VAL A 142 -9.63 15.43 4.63
N VAL A 143 -9.59 16.10 3.49
CA VAL A 143 -9.19 17.53 3.44
C VAL A 143 -10.38 18.36 3.93
N LYS A 144 -10.36 18.81 5.18
CA LYS A 144 -11.24 19.90 5.64
C LYS A 144 -10.62 21.23 5.23
N TRP A 145 -11.34 21.98 4.39
CA TRP A 145 -11.09 23.40 4.16
C TRP A 145 -11.91 24.22 5.14
#